data_AF-A0A0C9MQB2-F1
#
_entry.id   AF-A0A0C9MQB2-F1
#
_cell.length_a   1.000
_cell.length_b   1.000
_cell.length_c   1.000
_cell.angle_alpha   90.00
_cell.angle_beta   90.00
_cell.angle_gamma   90.00
#
_symmetry.space_group_name_H-M   'P 1'
#
loop_
_entity.id
_entity.type
_entity.pdbx_description
1 polymer ?
#
loop_
_entity_poly.entity_id
_entity_poly.type
_entity_poly.pdbx_seq_one_letter_code
_entity_poly.pdbx_strand_id
1 'polypeptide(L)'
;MSTSSTTIEDSEHFPFSCPSKLAVWRHTFSFYLSPHFSHFAYEEYIAILHFRLDIDRSSHEIFPALSVFLTFACIQQAIWSAHYRQAFQHVPFIPSTVMYSIHRNLANLDSQLSF
;
A
#
# COMPACT_ATOMS: atom_id res chain seq x y z
N MET A 1 2.85 -27.02 -17.08
CA MET A 1 2.67 -27.22 -15.62
C MET A 1 3.60 -26.25 -14.92
N SER A 2 3.07 -25.14 -14.37
CA SER A 2 3.88 -24.18 -13.63
C SER A 2 3.91 -24.62 -12.18
N THR A 3 5.09 -25.01 -11.68
CA THR A 3 5.32 -25.28 -10.27
C THR A 3 5.15 -23.97 -9.51
N SER A 4 4.03 -23.78 -8.82
CA SER A 4 3.90 -22.70 -7.84
C SER A 4 4.85 -23.06 -6.69
N SER A 5 6.00 -22.41 -6.61
CA SER A 5 6.78 -22.45 -5.38
C SER A 5 5.88 -21.90 -4.28
N THR A 6 5.75 -22.65 -3.19
CA THR A 6 5.11 -22.24 -1.93
C THR A 6 5.98 -21.16 -1.29
N THR A 7 6.09 -20.00 -1.91
CA THR A 7 6.80 -18.86 -1.36
C THR A 7 5.99 -18.36 -0.18
N ILE A 8 6.54 -18.47 1.03
CA ILE A 8 5.95 -17.91 2.23
C ILE A 8 5.95 -16.40 2.07
N GLU A 9 4.78 -15.77 2.18
CA GLU A 9 4.66 -14.31 2.20
C GLU A 9 5.07 -13.82 3.60
N ASP A 10 6.30 -13.36 3.74
CA ASP A 10 6.81 -12.67 4.94
C ASP A 10 6.86 -11.13 4.72
N SER A 11 7.34 -10.37 5.71
CA SER A 11 7.42 -8.91 5.63
C SER A 11 8.35 -8.38 4.53
N GLU A 12 9.26 -9.21 4.01
CA GLU A 12 10.15 -8.88 2.90
C GLU A 12 9.50 -9.26 1.56
N HIS A 13 8.87 -10.44 1.50
CA HIS A 13 8.27 -10.97 0.30
C HIS A 13 6.97 -10.27 -0.08
N PHE A 14 6.18 -9.92 0.92
CA PHE A 14 4.88 -9.31 0.70
C PHE A 14 4.93 -7.97 -0.03
N PRO A 15 5.84 -7.04 0.30
CA PRO A 15 5.91 -5.76 -0.40
C PRO A 15 6.81 -5.77 -1.64
N PHE A 16 7.90 -6.56 -1.63
CA PHE A 16 9.01 -6.35 -2.57
C PHE A 16 9.21 -7.47 -3.60
N SER A 17 8.82 -8.72 -3.34
CA SER A 17 9.10 -9.83 -4.28
C SER A 17 8.22 -9.83 -5.53
N CYS A 18 7.13 -9.07 -5.54
CA CYS A 18 6.22 -8.97 -6.68
C CYS A 18 6.30 -7.57 -7.31
N PRO A 19 6.77 -7.44 -8.57
CA PRO A 19 6.85 -6.15 -9.26
C PRO A 19 5.51 -5.39 -9.29
N SER A 20 4.38 -6.12 -9.43
CA SER A 20 3.05 -5.53 -9.42
C SER A 20 2.66 -4.95 -8.05
N LYS A 21 3.01 -5.62 -6.94
CA LYS A 21 2.75 -5.11 -5.58
C LYS A 21 3.65 -3.90 -5.30
N LEU A 22 4.93 -3.99 -5.66
CA LEU A 22 5.91 -2.91 -5.49
C LEU A 22 5.52 -1.64 -6.25
N ALA A 23 4.97 -1.77 -7.47
CA ALA A 23 4.46 -0.65 -8.25
C ALA A 23 3.31 0.08 -7.52
N VAL A 24 2.42 -0.66 -6.86
CA VAL A 24 1.34 -0.07 -6.04
C VAL A 24 1.92 0.66 -4.84
N TRP A 25 2.84 0.04 -4.10
CA TRP A 25 3.49 0.67 -2.95
C TRP A 25 4.17 1.99 -3.31
N ARG A 26 5.08 1.97 -4.30
CA ARG A 26 5.82 3.17 -4.74
C ARG A 26 4.89 4.30 -5.18
N HIS A 27 3.91 3.98 -6.01
CA HIS A 27 2.98 4.98 -6.52
C HIS A 27 2.14 5.60 -5.39
N THR A 28 1.53 4.76 -4.54
CA THR A 28 0.61 5.25 -3.52
C THR A 28 1.33 5.97 -2.38
N PHE A 29 2.53 5.55 -2.00
CA PHE A 29 3.31 6.27 -0.99
C PHE A 29 3.82 7.61 -1.52
N SER A 30 4.32 7.61 -2.76
CA SER A 30 4.73 8.85 -3.43
C SER A 30 3.58 9.86 -3.52
N PHE A 31 2.38 9.37 -3.82
CA PHE A 31 1.20 10.21 -4.05
C PHE A 31 0.55 10.72 -2.74
N TYR A 32 0.36 9.86 -1.74
CA TYR A 32 -0.37 10.21 -0.52
C TYR A 32 0.50 10.64 0.66
N LEU A 33 1.79 10.27 0.68
CA LEU A 33 2.69 10.54 1.80
C LEU A 33 3.76 11.58 1.45
N SER A 34 4.65 11.27 0.52
CA SER A 34 5.76 12.15 0.12
C SER A 34 6.43 11.65 -1.16
N PRO A 35 6.90 12.53 -2.08
CA PRO A 35 7.50 12.11 -3.33
C PRO A 35 8.80 11.30 -3.12
N HIS A 36 9.45 11.45 -1.96
CA HIS A 36 10.63 10.67 -1.56
C HIS A 36 10.42 9.15 -1.70
N PHE A 37 9.19 8.68 -1.45
CA PHE A 37 8.85 7.26 -1.54
C PHE A 37 8.70 6.73 -2.98
N SER A 38 9.00 7.52 -4.02
CA SER A 38 9.11 7.00 -5.38
C SER A 38 10.18 5.89 -5.49
N HIS A 39 11.19 5.94 -4.62
CA HIS A 39 12.26 4.95 -4.47
C HIS A 39 12.15 4.14 -3.18
N PHE A 40 10.91 3.83 -2.77
CA PHE A 40 10.59 3.13 -1.53
C PHE A 40 11.50 1.93 -1.25
N ALA A 41 12.15 1.96 -0.09
CA ALA A 41 13.07 0.94 0.42
C ALA A 41 12.44 0.07 1.52
N TYR A 42 13.04 -1.10 1.77
CA TYR A 42 12.57 -2.05 2.78
C TYR A 42 12.66 -1.47 4.20
N GLU A 43 13.70 -0.71 4.48
CA GLU A 43 13.93 -0.08 5.78
C GLU A 43 12.84 0.95 6.10
N GLU A 44 12.38 1.69 5.09
CA GLU A 44 11.28 2.63 5.23
C GLU A 44 9.97 1.90 5.51
N TYR A 45 9.70 0.80 4.79
CA TYR A 45 8.54 -0.06 5.08
C TYR A 45 8.53 -0.54 6.52
N ILE A 46 9.66 -1.08 6.99
CA ILE A 46 9.82 -1.59 8.35
C ILE A 46 9.69 -0.47 9.39
N ALA A 47 10.19 0.73 9.09
CA ALA A 47 10.06 1.87 9.97
C ALA A 47 8.60 2.35 10.08
N ILE A 48 7.80 2.33 9.00
CA ILE A 48 6.37 2.64 9.07
C ILE A 48 5.62 1.54 9.86
N LEU A 49 5.91 0.27 9.59
CA LEU A 49 5.31 -0.87 10.30
C LEU A 49 5.53 -0.80 11.82
N HIS A 50 6.70 -0.35 12.25
CA HIS A 50 7.04 -0.22 13.67
C HIS A 50 6.68 1.14 14.26
N PHE A 51 5.93 1.99 13.55
CA PHE A 51 5.56 3.33 14.01
C PHE A 51 6.77 4.22 14.35
N ARG A 52 7.88 4.06 13.61
CA ARG A 52 9.15 4.76 13.85
C ARG A 52 9.41 5.92 12.89
N LEU A 53 8.58 6.08 11.85
CA LEU A 53 8.71 7.13 10.86
C LEU A 53 7.80 8.30 11.22
N ASP A 54 8.41 9.46 11.45
CA ASP A 54 7.71 10.73 11.55
C ASP A 54 7.66 11.34 10.14
N ILE A 55 6.52 11.16 9.45
CA ILE A 55 6.32 11.65 8.09
C ILE A 55 5.47 12.92 8.18
N ASP A 56 6.10 14.06 7.90
CA ASP A 56 5.38 15.31 7.74
C ASP A 56 4.61 15.30 6.40
N ARG A 57 3.28 15.24 6.50
CA ARG A 57 2.36 15.31 5.37
C ARG A 57 1.79 16.71 5.14
N SER A 58 2.29 17.74 5.83
CA SER A 58 1.79 19.12 5.72
C SER A 58 1.77 19.66 4.28
N SER A 59 2.68 19.17 3.43
CA SER A 59 2.78 19.53 2.01
C SER A 59 1.91 18.68 1.06
N HIS A 60 1.28 17.61 1.54
CA HIS A 60 0.42 16.70 0.77
C HIS A 60 -1.03 16.79 1.26
N GLU A 61 -1.78 17.77 0.75
CA GLU A 61 -3.17 18.08 1.15
C GLU A 61 -4.24 17.04 0.72
N ILE A 62 -3.84 15.91 0.13
CA ILE A 62 -4.80 14.88 -0.28
C ILE A 62 -5.20 14.05 0.94
N PHE A 63 -6.48 14.16 1.33
CA PHE A 63 -7.08 13.50 2.49
C PHE A 63 -6.44 13.94 3.82
N PRO A 64 -6.62 15.23 4.20
CA PRO A 64 -5.93 15.83 5.35
C PRO A 64 -6.40 15.28 6.69
N ALA A 65 -7.57 14.66 6.78
CA ALA A 65 -8.05 14.06 8.03
C ALA A 65 -7.36 12.71 8.32
N LEU A 66 -6.66 12.12 7.34
CA LEU A 66 -6.01 10.82 7.49
C LEU A 66 -4.60 10.96 8.07
N SER A 67 -4.30 10.18 9.11
CA SER A 67 -2.93 9.98 9.57
C SER A 67 -2.11 9.14 8.58
N VAL A 68 -0.77 9.25 8.65
CA VAL A 68 0.17 8.38 7.92
C VAL A 68 -0.18 6.91 8.11
N PHE A 69 -0.52 6.51 9.34
CA PHE A 69 -0.82 5.12 9.69
C PHE A 69 -2.13 4.62 9.09
N LEU A 70 -3.17 5.46 9.03
CA LEU A 70 -4.43 5.10 8.38
C LEU A 70 -4.22 4.94 6.87
N THR A 71 -3.46 5.85 6.26
CA THR A 71 -3.09 5.76 4.85
C THR A 71 -2.32 4.48 4.56
N PHE A 72 -1.30 4.18 5.38
CA PHE A 72 -0.52 2.95 5.28
C PHE A 72 -1.39 1.69 5.41
N ALA A 73 -2.22 1.63 6.46
CA ALA A 73 -3.08 0.47 6.72
C ALA A 73 -4.06 0.23 5.56
N CYS A 74 -4.66 1.29 5.02
CA CYS A 74 -5.55 1.19 3.86
C CYS A 74 -4.83 0.64 2.62
N ILE A 75 -3.60 1.10 2.34
CA ILE A 75 -2.79 0.61 1.22
C ILE A 75 -2.44 -0.87 1.43
N GLN A 76 -1.96 -1.24 2.62
CA GLN A 76 -1.61 -2.62 2.98
C GLN A 76 -2.83 -3.55 2.80
N GLN A 77 -3.99 -3.15 3.31
CA GLN A 77 -5.21 -3.93 3.23
C GLN A 77 -5.65 -4.16 1.77
N ALA A 78 -5.56 -3.14 0.92
CA ALA A 78 -5.96 -3.26 -0.49
C ALA A 78 -5.04 -4.21 -1.27
N ILE A 79 -3.73 -4.12 -1.04
CA ILE A 79 -2.74 -5.02 -1.64
C ILE A 79 -2.97 -6.45 -1.16
N TRP A 80 -3.17 -6.65 0.16
CA TRP A 80 -3.43 -7.98 0.73
C TRP A 80 -4.70 -8.59 0.15
N SER A 81 -5.78 -7.81 0.07
CA SER A 81 -7.06 -8.25 -0.48
C SER A 81 -6.94 -8.63 -1.96
N ALA A 82 -6.16 -7.89 -2.76
CA ALA A 82 -5.92 -8.24 -4.15
C ALA A 82 -5.05 -9.50 -4.28
N HIS A 83 -3.99 -9.62 -3.48
CA HIS A 83 -3.13 -10.79 -3.45
C HIS A 83 -3.90 -12.06 -3.03
N TYR A 84 -4.73 -11.97 -1.99
CA TYR A 84 -5.57 -13.08 -1.55
C TYR A 84 -6.50 -13.57 -2.69
N ARG A 85 -7.16 -12.64 -3.40
CA ARG A 85 -8.00 -13.02 -4.56
C ARG A 85 -7.20 -13.64 -5.69
N GLN A 86 -5.96 -13.21 -5.90
CA GLN A 86 -5.07 -13.85 -6.87
C GLN A 86 -4.70 -15.27 -6.48
N ALA A 87 -4.27 -15.47 -5.23
CA ALA A 87 -3.80 -16.76 -4.73
C ALA A 87 -4.93 -17.80 -4.63
N PHE A 88 -6.11 -17.39 -4.15
CA PHE A 88 -7.18 -18.32 -3.78
C PHE A 88 -8.40 -18.28 -4.71
N GLN A 89 -8.56 -17.24 -5.53
CA GLN A 89 -9.73 -17.07 -6.40
C GLN A 89 -9.35 -16.90 -7.88
N HIS A 90 -8.07 -17.05 -8.23
CA HIS A 90 -7.56 -16.91 -9.59
C HIS A 90 -7.88 -15.56 -10.26
N VAL A 91 -8.15 -14.51 -9.47
CA VAL A 91 -8.37 -13.15 -9.98
C VAL A 91 -7.03 -12.48 -10.23
N PRO A 92 -6.72 -11.97 -11.43
CA PRO A 92 -5.44 -11.35 -11.70
C PRO A 92 -5.20 -10.13 -10.80
N PHE A 93 -3.96 -9.97 -10.31
CA PHE A 93 -3.55 -8.75 -9.63
C PHE A 93 -3.30 -7.66 -10.67
N ILE A 94 -4.20 -6.66 -10.72
CA ILE A 94 -4.12 -5.54 -11.66
C ILE A 94 -3.77 -4.27 -10.87
N PRO A 95 -2.54 -3.74 -10.96
CA PRO A 95 -2.09 -2.60 -10.15
C PRO A 95 -3.01 -1.37 -10.21
N SER A 96 -3.47 -0.99 -11.40
CA SER A 96 -4.36 0.16 -11.58
C SER A 96 -5.69 0.01 -10.84
N THR A 97 -6.28 -1.20 -10.86
CA THR A 97 -7.51 -1.52 -10.11
C THR A 97 -7.27 -1.43 -8.60
N VAL A 98 -6.10 -1.90 -8.13
CA VAL A 98 -5.72 -1.81 -6.71
C VAL A 98 -5.53 -0.34 -6.30
N MET A 99 -4.78 0.45 -7.06
CA MET A 99 -4.59 1.88 -6.82
C MET A 99 -5.91 2.65 -6.79
N TYR A 100 -6.82 2.35 -7.70
CA TYR A 100 -8.16 2.96 -7.72
C TYR A 100 -8.99 2.56 -6.49
N SER A 101 -8.89 1.31 -6.04
CA SER A 101 -9.55 0.87 -4.81
C SER A 101 -8.99 1.58 -3.57
N ILE A 102 -7.67 1.79 -3.51
CA ILE A 102 -7.00 2.54 -2.44
C ILE A 102 -7.54 3.97 -2.41
N HIS A 103 -7.57 4.65 -3.56
CA HIS A 103 -8.07 6.03 -3.63
C HIS A 103 -9.50 6.16 -3.08
N ARG A 104 -10.41 5.28 -3.50
CA ARG A 104 -11.80 5.30 -3.01
C ARG A 104 -11.90 5.01 -1.53
N ASN A 105 -11.12 4.05 -1.02
CA ASN A 105 -11.14 3.70 0.39
C ASN A 105 -10.60 4.85 1.25
N LEU A 106 -9.52 5.51 0.83
CA LEU A 106 -8.98 6.68 1.50
C LEU A 106 -9.97 7.85 1.47
N ALA A 107 -10.58 8.15 0.32
CA ALA A 107 -11.60 9.19 0.21
C ALA A 107 -12.79 8.94 1.14
N ASN A 108 -13.22 7.68 1.25
CA ASN A 108 -14.29 7.29 2.16
C ASN A 108 -13.87 7.46 3.63
N LEU A 109 -12.68 7.01 4.01
CA LEU A 109 -12.15 7.19 5.38
C LEU A 109 -12.01 8.68 5.74
N ASP A 110 -11.49 9.49 4.82
CA ASP A 110 -11.32 10.93 5.02
C ASP A 110 -12.67 11.63 5.24
N SER A 111 -13.69 11.25 4.46
CA SER A 111 -15.05 11.76 4.64
C SER A 111 -15.69 11.38 5.97
N GLN A 112 -15.32 10.23 6.55
CA GLN A 112 -15.83 9.80 7.86
C GLN A 112 -15.16 10.53 9.03
N LEU A 113 -13.94 11.07 8.82
CA LEU A 113 -13.16 11.78 9.84
C LEU A 113 -13.26 13.30 9.72
N SER A 114 -13.73 13.80 8.58
CA SER A 114 -14.02 15.21 8.34
C SER A 114 -15.38 15.55 8.97
N PHE A 115 -15.37 16.31 10.07
CA PHE A 115 -16.57 16.79 10.77
C PHE A 115 -17.16 18.04 10.11
#